data_AF-A0A2M9L000-F1
#
_entry.id   AF-A0A2M9L000-F1
#
_cell.length_a   1.000
_cell.length_b   1.000
_cell.length_c   1.000
_cell.angle_alpha   90.00
_cell.angle_beta   90.00
_cell.angle_gamma   90.00
#
_symmetry.space_group_name_H-M   'P 1'
#
loop_
_entity.id
_entity.type
_entity.pdbx_description
1 polymer ?
#
loop_
_entity_poly.entity_id
_entity_poly.type
_entity_poly.pdbx_seq_one_letter_code
_entity_poly.pdbx_strand_id
1 'polypeptide(L)'
;MSTDSATAALYAQALRSTAADSSRCTVPWGVCPEHGATLKSSGGRAWCMDLACLNAWPYDRLDAACTESATHTLQADDGDRYVVCDGHALTARTQITDGQVLPGLPA
;
A
#
# COMPACT_ATOMS: atom_id res chain seq x y z
N MET A 1 -24.74 1.34 11.91
CA MET A 1 -23.55 2.16 11.62
C MET A 1 -22.76 1.39 10.57
N SER A 2 -22.96 1.65 9.27
CA SER A 2 -22.33 2.73 8.48
C SER A 2 -20.83 2.53 8.18
N THR A 3 -20.31 1.31 8.33
CA THR A 3 -18.90 0.99 8.03
C THR A 3 -18.58 1.16 6.54
N ASP A 4 -19.48 0.79 5.63
CA ASP A 4 -19.24 0.89 4.17
C ASP A 4 -19.04 2.34 3.69
N SER A 5 -19.82 3.29 4.19
CA SER A 5 -19.68 4.70 3.77
C SER A 5 -18.42 5.36 4.33
N ALA A 6 -17.99 4.95 5.53
CA ALA A 6 -16.74 5.46 6.11
C ALA A 6 -15.52 4.88 5.39
N THR A 7 -15.52 3.57 5.11
CA THR A 7 -14.47 2.92 4.32
C THR A 7 -14.40 3.47 2.90
N ALA A 8 -15.54 3.67 2.23
CA ALA A 8 -15.58 4.28 0.90
C ALA A 8 -15.07 5.73 0.90
N ALA A 9 -15.38 6.52 1.93
CA ALA A 9 -14.88 7.90 2.05
C ALA A 9 -13.37 7.95 2.30
N LEU A 10 -12.84 7.05 3.13
CA LEU A 10 -11.40 6.89 3.38
C LEU A 10 -10.68 6.44 2.10
N TYR A 11 -11.25 5.48 1.38
CA TYR A 11 -10.73 5.03 0.09
C TYR A 11 -10.72 6.17 -0.94
N ALA A 12 -11.82 6.90 -1.08
CA ALA A 12 -11.90 8.05 -1.98
C ALA A 12 -10.94 9.19 -1.59
N GLN A 13 -10.71 9.41 -0.29
CA GLN A 13 -9.72 10.38 0.18
C GLN A 13 -8.29 9.95 -0.15
N ALA A 14 -7.96 8.66 0.04
CA ALA A 14 -6.67 8.12 -0.36
C ALA A 14 -6.44 8.27 -1.86
N LEU A 15 -7.44 7.93 -2.69
CA LEU A 15 -7.39 8.11 -4.15
C LEU A 15 -7.16 9.58 -4.56
N ARG A 16 -7.80 10.55 -3.87
CA ARG A 16 -7.58 11.98 -4.14
C ARG A 16 -6.17 12.43 -3.73
N SER A 17 -5.68 11.96 -2.59
CA SER A 17 -4.34 12.31 -2.09
C SER A 17 -3.23 11.72 -2.97
N THR A 18 -3.47 10.57 -3.60
CA THR A 18 -2.52 9.92 -4.50
C THR A 18 -2.60 10.50 -5.91
N ALA A 19 -3.78 10.92 -6.37
CA ALA A 19 -3.92 11.71 -7.60
C ALA A 19 -3.21 13.08 -7.51
N ALA A 20 -3.06 13.65 -6.31
CA ALA A 20 -2.35 14.91 -6.10
C ALA A 20 -0.81 14.77 -6.16
N ASP A 21 -0.28 13.56 -5.97
CA ASP A 21 1.15 13.25 -6.10
C ASP A 21 1.31 11.86 -6.73
N SER A 22 1.28 11.83 -8.07
CA SER A 22 1.41 10.60 -8.85
C SER A 22 2.75 9.89 -8.67
N SER A 23 3.71 10.49 -7.96
CA SER A 23 4.97 9.85 -7.58
C SER A 23 4.85 8.96 -6.34
N ARG A 24 3.70 8.95 -5.64
CA ARG A 24 3.45 8.14 -4.44
C ARG A 24 2.64 6.89 -4.73
N CYS A 25 2.84 5.88 -3.89
CA CYS A 25 2.03 4.67 -3.90
C CYS A 25 0.55 4.98 -3.62
N THR A 26 -0.34 4.39 -4.41
CA THR A 26 -1.78 4.67 -4.32
C THR A 26 -2.51 3.91 -3.19
N VAL A 27 -1.83 2.96 -2.54
CA VAL A 27 -2.48 2.02 -1.62
C VAL A 27 -2.80 2.71 -0.28
N PRO A 28 -4.04 2.59 0.23
CA PRO A 28 -4.52 3.37 1.39
C PRO A 28 -4.04 2.86 2.76
N TRP A 29 -3.14 1.88 2.78
CA TRP A 29 -2.56 1.28 3.98
C TRP A 29 -1.06 1.09 3.77
N GLY A 30 -0.30 0.95 4.86
CA GLY A 30 1.16 0.84 4.80
C GLY A 30 1.70 -0.58 4.87
N VAL A 31 2.89 -0.76 4.30
CA VAL A 31 3.68 -2.00 4.28
C VAL A 31 5.07 -1.76 4.87
N CYS A 32 5.77 -2.85 5.18
CA CYS A 32 7.23 -2.81 5.25
C CYS A 32 7.76 -2.59 3.81
N PRO A 33 8.56 -1.56 3.54
CA PRO A 33 9.11 -1.33 2.20
C PRO A 33 9.92 -2.52 1.67
N GLU A 34 10.56 -3.28 2.57
CA GLU A 34 11.43 -4.42 2.24
C GLU A 34 10.72 -5.77 2.26
N HIS A 35 9.68 -5.93 3.10
CA HIS A 35 9.07 -7.25 3.38
C HIS A 35 7.57 -7.31 3.06
N GLY A 36 6.99 -6.23 2.52
CA GLY A 36 5.57 -6.17 2.15
C GLY A 36 4.63 -6.17 3.36
N ALA A 37 3.51 -6.89 3.25
CA ALA A 37 2.44 -6.96 4.25
C ALA A 37 2.81 -7.82 5.48
N THR A 38 3.88 -7.42 6.16
CA THR A 38 4.39 -8.05 7.38
C THR A 38 4.28 -7.14 8.59
N LEU A 39 3.62 -5.98 8.47
CA LEU A 39 3.47 -5.06 9.59
C LEU A 39 2.50 -5.62 10.64
N LYS A 40 2.82 -5.35 11.90
CA LYS A 40 1.89 -5.41 13.02
C LYS A 40 1.74 -4.01 13.61
N SER A 41 0.52 -3.67 14.04
CA SER A 41 0.23 -2.43 14.75
C SER A 41 -0.36 -2.69 16.14
N SER A 42 0.04 -1.88 17.11
CA SER A 42 -0.56 -1.81 18.45
C SER A 42 -0.16 -0.51 19.14
N GLY A 43 -1.09 0.11 19.88
CA GLY A 43 -0.81 1.32 20.65
C GLY A 43 -0.40 2.52 19.79
N GLY A 44 -0.92 2.61 18.56
CA GLY A 44 -0.60 3.68 17.62
C GLY A 44 0.81 3.61 17.04
N ARG A 45 1.44 2.43 17.05
CA ARG A 45 2.79 2.19 16.50
C ARG A 45 2.75 0.95 15.64
N ALA A 46 3.57 0.93 14.59
CA ALA A 46 3.70 -0.21 13.69
C ALA A 46 5.15 -0.70 13.59
N TRP A 47 5.34 -2.00 13.36
CA TRP A 47 6.66 -2.61 13.15
C TRP A 47 6.58 -3.80 12.20
N CYS A 48 7.68 -4.09 11.51
CA CYS A 48 7.81 -5.29 10.70
C CYS A 48 7.91 -6.54 11.58
N MET A 49 7.20 -7.61 11.22
CA MET A 49 7.24 -8.89 11.93
C MET A 49 8.37 -9.82 11.45
N ASP A 50 9.08 -9.47 10.38
CA ASP A 50 10.32 -10.17 10.02
C ASP A 50 11.38 -9.92 11.10
N LEU A 51 11.91 -10.99 11.68
CA LEU A 51 12.80 -10.92 12.85
C LEU A 51 14.15 -10.27 12.56
N ALA A 52 14.59 -10.22 11.29
CA ALA A 52 15.81 -9.55 10.88
C ALA A 52 15.56 -8.08 10.50
N CYS A 53 14.30 -7.68 10.31
CA CYS A 53 13.93 -6.32 9.95
C CYS A 53 13.66 -5.47 11.18
N LEU A 54 14.42 -4.38 11.34
CA LEU A 54 14.28 -3.46 12.47
C LEU A 54 13.39 -2.25 12.16
N ASN A 55 12.71 -2.27 11.01
CA ASN A 55 11.84 -1.18 10.61
C ASN A 55 10.63 -1.08 11.55
N ALA A 56 10.51 0.09 12.19
CA ALA A 56 9.42 0.43 13.10
C ALA A 56 9.06 1.91 12.95
N TRP A 57 7.79 2.23 13.18
CA TRP A 57 7.24 3.56 13.02
C TRP A 57 6.53 4.01 14.31
N PRO A 58 6.70 5.29 14.71
CA PRO A 58 6.06 5.84 15.91
C PRO A 58 4.58 6.23 15.67
N TYR A 59 3.99 5.76 14.58
CA TYR A 59 2.59 5.96 14.20
C TYR A 59 2.02 4.63 13.65
N ASP A 60 0.69 4.52 13.58
CA ASP A 60 0.04 3.37 12.95
C ASP A 60 0.19 3.47 11.43
N ARG A 61 1.28 2.89 10.92
CA ARG A 61 1.53 2.82 9.49
C ARG A 61 0.57 1.87 8.78
N LEU A 62 0.07 0.83 9.46
CA LEU A 62 -0.81 -0.15 8.84
C LEU A 62 -2.17 0.48 8.52
N ASP A 63 -2.65 1.41 9.34
CA ASP A 63 -3.90 2.16 9.14
C ASP A 63 -3.68 3.58 8.56
N ALA A 64 -2.61 3.77 7.79
CA ALA A 64 -2.30 5.04 7.14
C ALA A 64 -1.95 4.85 5.66
N ALA A 65 -2.35 5.81 4.82
CA ALA A 65 -2.02 5.81 3.41
C ALA A 65 -0.52 5.68 3.17
N CYS A 66 -0.13 4.86 2.19
CA CYS A 66 1.26 4.60 1.89
C CYS A 66 1.96 5.88 1.44
N THR A 67 3.06 6.23 2.12
CA THR A 67 3.85 7.42 1.79
C THR A 67 5.06 7.12 0.91
N GLU A 68 5.28 5.86 0.55
CA GLU A 68 6.43 5.45 -0.27
C GLU A 68 6.27 5.91 -1.72
N SER A 69 7.40 6.13 -2.38
CA SER A 69 7.43 6.42 -3.82
C SER A 69 6.91 5.24 -4.61
N ALA A 70 6.11 5.52 -5.63
CA ALA A 70 5.69 4.52 -6.60
C ALA A 70 6.85 4.17 -7.53
N THR A 71 7.00 2.88 -7.79
CA THR A 71 8.07 2.30 -8.60
C THR A 71 7.57 1.23 -9.57
N HIS A 72 6.34 0.76 -9.36
CA HIS A 72 5.71 -0.34 -10.10
C HIS A 72 4.29 0.02 -10.52
N THR A 73 3.79 -0.72 -11.51
CA THR A 73 2.38 -0.69 -11.91
C THR A 73 1.76 -2.04 -11.59
N LEU A 74 0.72 -2.06 -10.77
CA LEU A 74 -0.16 -3.21 -10.60
C LEU A 74 -1.28 -3.13 -11.64
N GLN A 75 -1.43 -4.15 -12.46
CA GLN A 75 -2.58 -4.34 -13.33
C GLN A 75 -3.53 -5.35 -12.68
N ALA A 76 -4.76 -4.94 -12.41
CA ALA A 76 -5.83 -5.80 -11.93
C ALA A 76 -6.48 -6.57 -13.10
N ASP A 77 -7.27 -7.59 -12.76
CA ASP A 77 -7.84 -8.55 -13.71
C ASP A 77 -8.84 -7.90 -14.67
N ASP A 78 -9.51 -6.84 -14.21
CA ASP A 78 -10.42 -6.01 -15.00
C ASP A 78 -9.68 -5.07 -15.96
N GLY A 79 -8.35 -5.06 -15.90
CA GLY A 79 -7.46 -4.24 -16.72
C GLY A 79 -7.05 -2.92 -16.08
N ASP A 80 -7.62 -2.55 -14.94
CA ASP A 80 -7.28 -1.31 -14.23
C ASP A 80 -5.82 -1.30 -13.79
N ARG A 81 -5.23 -0.11 -13.75
CA ARG A 81 -3.82 0.08 -13.44
C ARG A 81 -3.61 1.03 -12.26
N TYR A 82 -2.79 0.58 -11.32
CA TYR A 82 -2.49 1.27 -10.08
C TYR A 82 -0.98 1.42 -9.90
N VAL A 83 -0.51 2.59 -9.47
CA VAL A 83 0.90 2.80 -9.16
C VAL A 83 1.20 2.41 -7.71
N VAL A 84 2.22 1.57 -7.51
CA VAL A 84 2.55 0.99 -6.20
C VAL A 84 4.05 1.07 -5.91
N CYS A 85 4.41 1.10 -4.63
CA CYS A 85 5.81 1.02 -4.19
C CYS A 85 6.31 -0.43 -4.17
N ASP A 86 7.61 -0.61 -3.94
CA ASP A 86 8.27 -1.92 -3.86
C ASP A 86 7.61 -2.87 -2.85
N GLY A 87 7.30 -2.39 -1.65
CA GLY A 87 6.64 -3.22 -0.62
C GLY A 87 5.24 -3.70 -1.03
N HIS A 88 4.48 -2.85 -1.74
CA HIS A 88 3.17 -3.24 -2.26
C HIS A 88 3.27 -4.13 -3.50
N ALA A 89 4.29 -3.95 -4.34
CA ALA A 89 4.61 -4.88 -5.41
C ALA A 89 4.96 -6.28 -4.88
N LEU A 90 5.74 -6.38 -3.80
CA LEU A 90 6.05 -7.66 -3.13
C LEU A 90 4.78 -8.32 -2.57
N THR A 91 3.92 -7.54 -1.92
CA THR A 91 2.65 -8.04 -1.39
C THR A 91 1.75 -8.54 -2.52
N ALA A 92 1.61 -7.77 -3.59
CA ALA A 92 0.78 -8.14 -4.74
C ALA A 92 1.25 -9.46 -5.37
N ARG A 93 2.55 -9.61 -5.62
CA ARG A 93 3.14 -10.84 -6.18
C ARG A 93 2.89 -12.10 -5.32
N THR A 94 2.68 -11.93 -4.02
CA THR A 94 2.50 -13.07 -3.08
C THR A 94 1.05 -13.36 -2.77
N GLN A 95 0.15 -12.37 -2.89
CA GLN A 95 -1.23 -12.48 -2.39
C GLN A 95 -2.30 -12.29 -3.47
N ILE A 96 -1.96 -11.75 -4.64
CA ILE A 96 -2.91 -11.54 -5.74
C ILE A 96 -2.65 -12.61 -6.80
N THR A 97 -3.66 -13.44 -7.09
CA THR A 97 -3.53 -14.57 -8.02
C THR A 97 -3.66 -14.16 -9.48
N ASP A 98 -4.55 -13.22 -9.77
CA ASP A 98 -4.95 -12.90 -11.15
C ASP A 98 -4.41 -11.54 -11.64
N GLY A 99 -3.86 -10.74 -10.73
CA GLY A 99 -3.22 -9.45 -11.01
C GLY A 99 -1.75 -9.59 -11.42
N GLN A 100 -1.25 -8.62 -12.18
CA GLN A 100 0.12 -8.58 -12.69
C GLN A 100 0.88 -7.37 -12.17
N VAL A 101 2.09 -7.59 -11.64
CA VAL A 101 3.00 -6.49 -11.26
C VAL A 101 4.00 -6.24 -12.39
N LEU A 102 3.86 -5.08 -13.02
CA LEU A 102 4.74 -4.60 -14.08
C LEU A 102 5.82 -3.66 -13.50
N PRO A 103 7.05 -3.70 -14.02
CA PRO A 103 8.09 -2.76 -13.63
C PRO A 103 7.80 -1.35 -14.14
N GLY A 104 8.15 -0.33 -13.36
CA GLY A 104 8.01 1.07 -13.74
C GLY A 104 6.60 1.66 -13.57
N LEU A 105 6.50 2.96 -13.80
CA LEU A 105 5.25 3.71 -13.80
C LEU A 105 4.56 3.61 -15.18
N PRO A 106 3.23 3.75 -15.27
CA PRO A 106 2.54 3.74 -16.55
C PRO A 106 3.04 4.90 -17.43
N ALA A 107 3.16 4.63 -18.74
CA ALA A 107 3.57 5.60 -19.76
C ALA A 107 2.48 6.62 -20.07
#